data_AF-A0A846T8P1-F1
#
_entry.id   AF-A0A846T8P1-F1
#
_cell.length_a   1.000
_cell.length_b   1.000
_cell.length_c   1.000
_cell.angle_alpha   90.00
_cell.angle_beta   90.00
_cell.angle_gamma   90.00
#
_symmetry.space_group_name_H-M   'P 1'
#
loop_
_entity.id
_entity.type
_entity.pdbx_description
1 polymer ?
#
loop_
_entity_poly.entity_id
_entity_poly.type
_entity_poly.pdbx_seq_one_letter_code
_entity_poly.pdbx_strand_id
1 'polypeptide(L)'
;MQAALRDQAIHDPLTGLFNRRYLDETLPHELSRCQRNGEPLAVAMLDIDHFKHFNDVFGHQTGDDVLRAIGDLLNRSLRGSDLIACRYGGEELTVVLCGASLAPARERLDALRQAIMQLIKGANCRRDRIHRHRRCRNARG
;
A
#
# COMPACT_ATOMS: atom_id res chain seq x y z
N MET A 1 -22.99 17.53 24.87
CA MET A 1 -22.45 18.06 23.60
C MET A 1 -21.01 17.59 23.44
N GLN A 2 -20.81 16.32 23.03
CA GLN A 2 -19.47 15.70 22.85
C GLN A 2 -19.44 14.87 21.55
N ALA A 3 -20.07 15.37 20.49
CA ALA A 3 -20.22 14.66 19.21
C ALA A 3 -19.40 15.29 18.06
N ALA A 4 -18.28 15.95 18.36
CA ALA A 4 -17.55 16.78 17.39
C ALA A 4 -16.03 16.47 17.25
N LEU A 5 -15.55 15.30 17.70
CA LEU A 5 -14.13 14.90 17.55
C LEU A 5 -13.96 13.43 17.15
N ARG A 6 -14.85 12.91 16.30
CA ARG A 6 -14.76 11.53 15.77
C ARG A 6 -14.81 11.47 14.25
N ASP A 7 -14.48 12.56 13.58
CA ASP A 7 -14.15 12.50 12.16
C ASP A 7 -12.69 12.03 12.04
N GLN A 8 -12.46 10.80 12.48
CA GLN A 8 -11.20 10.11 12.30
C GLN A 8 -11.19 9.65 10.86
N ALA A 9 -10.47 10.39 10.02
CA ALA A 9 -10.32 10.07 8.61
C ALA A 9 -10.04 8.57 8.47
N ILE A 10 -11.04 7.81 8.04
CA ILE A 10 -11.00 6.33 7.91
C ILE A 10 -9.82 5.90 7.01
N HIS A 11 -9.38 6.82 6.15
CA HIS A 11 -8.28 6.67 5.22
C HIS A 11 -7.03 7.45 5.64
N ASP A 12 -5.87 6.87 5.39
CA ASP A 12 -4.58 7.52 5.44
C ASP A 12 -4.49 8.60 4.34
N PRO A 13 -4.16 9.86 4.67
CA PRO A 13 -4.18 10.96 3.71
C PRO A 13 -3.07 10.86 2.65
N LEU A 14 -2.01 10.10 2.92
CA LEU A 14 -0.93 9.90 1.95
C LEU A 14 -1.33 8.84 0.92
N THR A 15 -1.72 7.65 1.37
CA THR A 15 -1.91 6.48 0.49
C THR A 15 -3.36 6.26 0.06
N GLY A 16 -4.33 6.88 0.73
CA GLY A 16 -5.75 6.63 0.53
C GLY A 16 -6.23 5.25 1.02
N LEU A 17 -5.33 4.45 1.62
CA LEU A 17 -5.67 3.17 2.23
C LEU A 17 -6.37 3.37 3.56
N PHE A 18 -6.98 2.32 4.11
CA PHE A 18 -7.52 2.40 5.46
C PHE A 18 -6.41 2.69 6.47
N ASN A 19 -6.74 3.47 7.50
CA ASN A 19 -5.82 3.70 8.59
C ASN A 19 -5.78 2.49 9.54
N ARG A 20 -4.74 2.40 10.36
CA ARG A 20 -4.59 1.35 11.38
C ARG A 20 -5.82 1.22 12.28
N ARG A 21 -6.41 2.35 12.68
CA ARG A 21 -7.55 2.35 13.58
C ARG A 21 -8.77 1.64 12.99
N TYR A 22 -9.03 1.86 11.70
CA TYR A 22 -10.11 1.19 10.99
C TYR A 22 -9.88 -0.32 10.91
N LEU A 23 -8.64 -0.75 10.67
CA LEU A 23 -8.29 -2.16 10.69
C LEU A 23 -8.50 -2.78 12.08
N ASP A 24 -8.03 -2.11 13.14
CA ASP A 24 -8.19 -2.58 14.53
C ASP A 24 -9.67 -2.71 14.92
N GLU A 25 -10.54 -1.82 14.42
CA GLU A 25 -11.99 -1.87 14.64
C GLU A 25 -12.70 -2.90 13.74
N THR A 26 -12.22 -3.15 12.52
CA THR A 26 -12.92 -3.98 11.51
C THR A 26 -12.45 -5.44 11.50
N LEU A 27 -11.16 -5.71 11.72
CA LEU A 27 -10.59 -7.05 11.68
C LEU A 27 -11.26 -8.03 12.66
N PRO A 28 -11.57 -7.67 13.92
CA PRO A 28 -12.29 -8.56 14.83
C PRO A 28 -13.71 -8.91 14.33
N HIS A 29 -14.38 -7.97 13.67
CA HIS A 29 -15.71 -8.19 13.10
C HIS A 29 -15.65 -9.14 11.89
N GLU A 30 -14.70 -8.94 10.98
CA GLU A 30 -14.51 -9.83 9.83
C GLU A 30 -14.05 -11.22 10.24
N LEU A 31 -13.18 -11.32 11.25
CA LEU A 31 -12.77 -12.62 11.81
C LEU A 31 -13.97 -13.38 12.39
N SER A 32 -14.80 -12.69 13.18
CA SER A 32 -16.02 -13.29 13.75
C SER A 32 -17.01 -13.70 12.67
N ARG A 33 -17.14 -12.90 11.59
CA ARG A 33 -17.98 -13.21 10.43
C ARG A 33 -17.47 -14.47 9.70
N CYS A 34 -16.18 -14.52 9.37
CA CYS A 34 -15.58 -15.66 8.70
C CYS A 34 -15.71 -16.95 9.54
N GLN A 35 -15.45 -16.86 10.85
CA GLN A 35 -15.63 -17.98 11.77
C GLN A 35 -17.08 -18.51 11.78
N ARG A 36 -18.09 -17.62 11.82
CA ARG A 36 -19.50 -18.02 11.79
C ARG A 36 -19.91 -18.64 10.46
N ASN A 37 -19.37 -18.16 9.36
CA ASN A 37 -19.68 -18.65 8.02
C ASN A 37 -18.86 -19.90 7.63
N GLY A 38 -17.87 -20.30 8.43
CA GLY A 38 -16.92 -21.34 8.06
C GLY A 38 -16.00 -20.94 6.89
N GLU A 39 -15.84 -19.63 6.66
CA GLU A 39 -14.99 -19.10 5.60
C GLU A 39 -13.55 -18.89 6.10
N PRO A 40 -12.53 -19.18 5.28
CA PRO A 40 -11.15 -18.89 5.62
C PRO A 40 -10.87 -17.38 5.54
N LEU A 41 -10.02 -16.90 6.44
CA LEU A 41 -9.52 -15.53 6.45
C LEU A 41 -7.99 -15.56 6.47
N ALA A 42 -7.37 -14.78 5.59
CA ALA A 42 -5.91 -14.62 5.53
C ALA A 42 -5.54 -13.17 5.83
N VAL A 43 -4.49 -12.97 6.62
CA VAL A 43 -3.91 -11.66 6.89
C VAL A 43 -2.45 -11.69 6.48
N ALA A 44 -2.01 -10.66 5.76
CA ALA A 44 -0.63 -10.48 5.38
C ALA A 44 -0.16 -9.08 5.75
N MET A 45 1.03 -9.00 6.32
CA MET A 45 1.73 -7.75 6.56
C MET A 45 2.86 -7.64 5.55
N LEU A 46 2.91 -6.51 4.87
CA LEU A 46 3.88 -6.18 3.84
C LEU A 46 4.74 -5.05 4.41
N ASP A 47 6.04 -5.29 4.41
CA ASP A 47 7.04 -4.28 4.77
C ASP A 47 7.78 -3.86 3.50
N ILE A 48 8.07 -2.57 3.34
CA ILE A 48 8.85 -2.07 2.20
C ILE A 48 10.33 -2.13 2.58
N ASP A 49 11.00 -3.18 2.13
CA ASP A 49 12.41 -3.42 2.43
C ASP A 49 13.28 -2.17 2.16
N HIS A 50 14.13 -1.82 3.14
CA HIS A 50 15.10 -0.74 3.03
C HIS A 50 14.51 0.66 2.74
N PHE A 51 13.25 0.93 3.08
CA PHE A 51 12.61 2.22 2.80
C PHE A 51 13.36 3.42 3.42
N LYS A 52 13.93 3.26 4.63
CA LYS A 52 14.80 4.27 5.22
C LYS A 52 16.01 4.61 4.34
N HIS A 53 16.72 3.61 3.85
CA HIS A 53 17.88 3.81 2.97
C HIS A 53 17.45 4.44 1.63
N PHE A 54 16.30 4.04 1.09
CA PHE A 54 15.72 4.67 -0.10
C PHE A 54 15.43 6.15 0.14
N ASN A 55 14.82 6.51 1.27
CA ASN A 55 14.57 7.90 1.63
C ASN A 55 15.86 8.71 1.82
N ASP A 56 16.89 8.11 2.40
CA ASP A 56 18.19 8.77 2.57
C ASP A 56 18.86 9.09 1.21
N VAL A 57 18.68 8.21 0.22
CA VAL A 57 19.27 8.36 -1.12
C VAL A 57 18.44 9.26 -2.04
N PHE A 58 17.10 9.15 -2.00
CA PHE A 58 16.20 9.80 -2.96
C PHE A 58 15.31 10.90 -2.36
N GLY A 59 15.41 11.13 -1.06
CA GLY A 59 14.62 12.09 -0.30
C GLY A 59 13.21 11.59 0.04
N HIS A 60 12.69 12.05 1.18
CA HIS A 60 11.36 11.69 1.69
C HIS A 60 10.22 11.92 0.70
N GLN A 61 10.30 12.99 -0.11
CA GLN A 61 9.28 13.27 -1.13
C GLN A 61 9.14 12.13 -2.15
N THR A 62 10.26 11.49 -2.51
CA THR A 62 10.23 10.34 -3.43
C THR A 62 9.65 9.11 -2.73
N GLY A 63 9.96 8.88 -1.46
CA GLY A 63 9.34 7.81 -0.66
C GLY A 63 7.83 7.97 -0.58
N ASP A 64 7.35 9.19 -0.34
CA ASP A 64 5.92 9.50 -0.30
C ASP A 64 5.24 9.24 -1.64
N ASP A 65 5.90 9.54 -2.76
CA ASP A 65 5.38 9.24 -4.10
C ASP A 65 5.28 7.72 -4.33
N VAL A 66 6.25 6.94 -3.85
CA VAL A 66 6.22 5.47 -3.91
C VAL A 66 5.07 4.92 -3.07
N LEU A 67 4.91 5.40 -1.83
CA LEU A 67 3.81 5.00 -0.95
C LEU A 67 2.45 5.33 -1.57
N ARG A 68 2.29 6.53 -2.15
CA ARG A 68 1.09 6.92 -2.90
C ARG A 68 0.78 5.94 -4.03
N ALA A 69 1.78 5.60 -4.84
CA ALA A 69 1.60 4.70 -5.96
C ALA A 69 1.26 3.27 -5.53
N ILE A 70 1.83 2.79 -4.40
CA ILE A 70 1.48 1.49 -3.81
C ILE A 70 0.04 1.52 -3.27
N GLY A 71 -0.36 2.58 -2.60
CA GLY A 71 -1.73 2.79 -2.13
C GLY A 71 -2.74 2.73 -3.27
N ASP A 72 -2.48 3.44 -4.37
CA ASP A 72 -3.31 3.39 -5.58
C ASP A 72 -3.39 1.99 -6.20
N LEU A 73 -2.28 1.25 -6.25
CA LEU A 73 -2.24 -0.11 -6.77
C LEU A 73 -3.09 -1.06 -5.92
N LEU A 74 -2.97 -0.97 -4.60
CA LEU A 74 -3.76 -1.75 -3.66
C LEU A 74 -5.24 -1.38 -3.78
N ASN A 75 -5.59 -0.09 -3.82
CA ASN A 75 -6.97 0.38 -4.00
C ASN A 75 -7.62 -0.09 -5.32
N ARG A 76 -6.85 -0.21 -6.40
CA ARG A 76 -7.35 -0.78 -7.66
C ARG A 76 -7.58 -2.29 -7.55
N SER A 77 -6.71 -2.98 -6.82
CA SER A 77 -6.81 -4.43 -6.57
C SER A 77 -7.93 -4.77 -5.57
N LEU A 78 -8.31 -3.81 -4.72
CA LEU A 78 -9.34 -3.86 -3.69
C LEU A 78 -10.79 -3.78 -4.21
N ARG A 79 -11.04 -3.63 -5.51
CA ARG A 79 -12.41 -3.46 -6.02
C ARG A 79 -13.33 -4.68 -5.87
N GLY A 80 -12.83 -5.79 -5.33
CA GLY A 80 -13.64 -6.89 -4.82
C GLY A 80 -13.86 -6.74 -3.30
N SER A 81 -15.07 -7.00 -2.83
CA SER A 81 -15.52 -6.90 -1.42
C SER A 81 -14.73 -7.71 -0.39
N ASP A 82 -13.76 -8.49 -0.84
CA ASP A 82 -13.10 -9.54 -0.07
C ASP A 82 -11.67 -9.17 0.32
N LEU A 83 -11.22 -7.95 -0.01
CA LEU A 83 -9.88 -7.46 0.29
C LEU A 83 -10.00 -6.16 1.09
N ILE A 84 -9.23 -6.02 2.18
CA ILE A 84 -9.06 -4.77 2.94
C ILE A 84 -7.56 -4.46 2.93
N ALA A 85 -7.16 -3.27 2.48
CA ALA A 85 -5.77 -2.84 2.53
C ALA A 85 -5.65 -1.59 3.42
N CYS A 86 -4.71 -1.66 4.34
CA CYS A 86 -4.51 -0.71 5.41
C CYS A 86 -3.05 -0.30 5.45
N ARG A 87 -2.77 0.94 5.80
CA ARG A 87 -1.44 1.39 6.20
C ARG A 87 -1.33 1.25 7.71
N TYR A 88 -0.56 0.27 8.17
CA TYR A 88 -0.40 -0.05 9.59
C TYR A 88 0.62 0.89 10.26
N GLY A 89 1.68 1.23 9.53
CA GLY A 89 2.79 2.06 9.99
C GLY A 89 3.34 2.96 8.88
N GLY A 90 4.55 3.49 9.09
CA GLY A 90 5.20 4.40 8.12
C GLY A 90 5.35 3.74 6.75
N GLU A 91 5.98 2.58 6.70
CA GLU A 91 6.21 1.78 5.49
C GLU A 91 5.48 0.41 5.51
N GLU A 92 4.82 0.10 6.63
CA GLU A 92 4.12 -1.16 6.85
C GLU A 92 2.68 -1.08 6.34
N LEU A 93 2.32 -2.04 5.49
CA LEU A 93 1.01 -2.18 4.86
C LEU A 93 0.41 -3.52 5.28
N THR A 94 -0.88 -3.55 5.57
CA THR A 94 -1.58 -4.79 5.94
C THR A 94 -2.70 -5.06 4.95
N VAL A 95 -2.78 -6.30 4.48
CA VAL A 95 -3.85 -6.78 3.60
C VAL A 95 -4.60 -7.91 4.29
N VAL A 96 -5.91 -7.79 4.36
CA VAL A 96 -6.82 -8.83 4.85
C VAL A 96 -7.61 -9.37 3.65
N LEU A 97 -7.64 -10.69 3.51
CA LEU A 97 -8.43 -11.39 2.51
C LEU A 97 -9.48 -12.27 3.19
N CYS A 98 -10.75 -11.94 3.01
CA CYS A 98 -11.88 -12.78 3.44
C CYS A 98 -12.23 -13.80 2.36
N GLY A 99 -12.67 -14.99 2.75
CA GLY A 99 -13.08 -16.06 1.82
C GLY A 99 -11.94 -16.71 1.03
N ALA A 100 -10.68 -16.37 1.32
CA ALA A 100 -9.51 -16.94 0.66
C ALA A 100 -8.77 -17.91 1.59
N SER A 101 -8.69 -19.18 1.20
CA SER A 101 -7.83 -20.15 1.87
C SER A 101 -6.34 -19.85 1.59
N LEU A 102 -5.44 -20.56 2.28
CA LEU A 102 -4.00 -20.25 2.26
C LEU A 102 -3.40 -20.19 0.84
N ALA A 103 -3.73 -21.15 -0.04
CA ALA A 103 -3.17 -21.20 -1.39
C ALA A 103 -3.63 -20.01 -2.28
N PRO A 104 -4.94 -19.76 -2.45
CA PRO A 104 -5.44 -18.59 -3.18
C PRO A 104 -4.99 -17.25 -2.57
N ALA A 105 -4.91 -17.17 -1.24
CA ALA A 105 -4.40 -15.99 -0.57
C ALA A 105 -2.92 -15.76 -0.93
N ARG A 106 -2.10 -16.81 -0.93
CA ARG A 106 -0.68 -16.71 -1.30
C ARG A 106 -0.50 -16.28 -2.75
N GLU A 107 -1.26 -16.85 -3.68
CA GLU A 107 -1.21 -16.43 -5.10
C GLU A 107 -1.57 -14.95 -5.30
N ARG A 108 -2.62 -14.47 -4.63
CA ARG A 108 -3.00 -13.05 -4.66
C ARG A 108 -1.91 -12.16 -4.07
N LEU A 109 -1.33 -12.54 -2.94
CA LEU A 109 -0.26 -11.79 -2.30
C LEU A 109 1.02 -11.77 -3.15
N ASP A 110 1.36 -12.88 -3.80
CA ASP A 110 2.48 -12.95 -4.72
C ASP A 110 2.27 -12.08 -5.97
N ALA A 111 1.05 -12.06 -6.52
CA ALA A 111 0.71 -11.17 -7.62
C ALA A 111 0.83 -9.69 -7.22
N LEU A 112 0.35 -9.32 -6.02
CA LEU A 112 0.51 -7.96 -5.48
C LEU A 112 1.99 -7.60 -5.30
N ARG A 113 2.78 -8.50 -4.71
CA ARG A 113 4.23 -8.31 -4.54
C ARG A 113 4.93 -8.08 -5.87
N GLN A 114 4.61 -8.87 -6.89
CA GLN A 114 5.18 -8.71 -8.24
C GLN A 114 4.77 -7.37 -8.87
N ALA A 115 3.51 -6.96 -8.73
CA ALA A 115 3.02 -5.69 -9.25
C ALA A 115 3.71 -4.49 -8.57
N ILE A 116 3.91 -4.54 -7.24
CA ILE A 116 4.67 -3.52 -6.49
C ILE A 116 6.12 -3.48 -6.97
N MET A 117 6.78 -4.63 -7.14
CA MET A 117 8.15 -4.68 -7.66
C MET A 117 8.27 -4.08 -9.06
N GLN A 118 7.30 -4.33 -9.94
CA GLN A 118 7.28 -3.74 -11.28
C GLN A 118 7.05 -2.22 -11.25
N LEU A 119 6.18 -1.75 -10.35
CA LEU A 119 5.92 -0.33 -10.14
C LEU A 119 7.20 0.42 -9.72
N ILE A 120 7.93 -0.12 -8.75
CA ILE A 120 9.18 0.47 -8.25
C ILE A 120 10.26 0.48 -9.36
N LYS A 121 10.43 -0.64 -10.10
CA LYS A 121 11.35 -0.70 -11.25
C LYS A 121 10.98 0.29 -12.35
N GLY A 122 9.69 0.45 -12.64
CA GLY A 122 9.18 1.39 -13.64
C GLY A 122 9.37 2.86 -13.26
N ALA A 123 9.23 3.20 -11.98
CA ALA A 123 9.51 4.54 -11.45
C ALA A 123 10.99 4.92 -11.65
N ASN A 124 11.90 3.96 -11.43
CA ASN A 124 13.34 4.15 -11.67
C ASN A 124 13.65 4.44 -13.15
N CYS A 125 12.98 3.76 -14.09
CA CYS A 125 13.23 3.90 -15.52
C CYS A 125 12.73 5.24 -16.11
N ARG A 126 11.65 5.83 -15.54
CA ARG A 126 11.09 7.10 -16.05
C ARG A 126 11.89 8.33 -15.62
N ARG A 127 12.53 8.32 -14.45
CA ARG A 127 13.36 9.46 -13.98
C ARG A 127 14.69 9.58 -14.73
N ASP A 128 15.27 8.47 -15.18
CA ASP A 128 16.51 8.49 -15.97
C ASP A 128 16.36 9.22 -17.32
N ARG A 129 15.15 9.26 -17.89
CA ARG A 129 14.87 10.04 -19.12
C ARG A 129 14.82 11.55 -18.87
N ILE A 130 14.43 12.00 -17.68
CA ILE A 130 14.28 13.43 -17.37
C ILE A 130 15.65 14.07 -17.08
N HIS A 131 16.58 13.34 -16.46
CA HIS A 131 17.93 13.85 -16.17
C HIS A 131 18.87 13.87 -17.39
N ARG A 132 18.66 13.02 -18.41
CA ARG A 132 19.47 13.07 -19.64
C ARG A 132 19.17 14.25 -20.56
N HIS A 133 18.08 14.98 -20.36
CA HIS A 133 17.72 16.13 -21.20
C HIS A 133 18.19 17.50 -20.69
N ARG A 134 18.83 17.57 -19.51
CA ARG A 134 19.40 18.84 -18.99
C ARG A 134 20.90 19.02 -19.23
N ARG A 135 21.63 18.03 -19.76
CA ARG A 135 23.09 18.13 -20.06
C ARG A 135 23.44 18.41 -21.53
N CYS A 136 22.52 18.96 -22.33
CA CYS A 136 22.81 19.30 -23.75
C CYS A 136 22.55 20.78 -24.12
N ARG A 137 22.44 21.70 -23.16
CA ARG A 137 22.25 23.13 -23.47
C ARG A 137 23.42 24.08 -23.14
N ASN A 138 24.52 23.61 -22.55
CA ASN A 138 25.69 24.47 -22.24
C ASN A 138 27.00 23.97 -22.88
N ALA A 139 27.01 23.76 -24.20
CA ALA A 139 28.25 23.48 -24.95
C ALA A 139 28.29 24.20 -26.31
N ARG A 140 27.63 25.37 -26.43
CA ARG A 140 27.85 26.35 -27.50
C ARG A 140 27.59 27.74 -26.93
N GLY A 141 28.65 28.52 -26.80
CA GLY A 141 28.70 29.87 -26.25
C GLY A 141 30.14 30.22 -25.99
#